data_AF-A0A086YNE1-F1
#
_entry.id   AF-A0A086YNE1-F1
#
_cell.length_a   1.000
_cell.length_b   1.000
_cell.length_c   1.000
_cell.angle_alpha   90.00
_cell.angle_beta   90.00
_cell.angle_gamma   90.00
#
_symmetry.space_group_name_H-M   'P 1'
#
loop_
_entity.id
_entity.type
_entity.pdbx_description
1 polymer ?
#
loop_
_entity_poly.entity_id
_entity_poly.type
_entity_poly.pdbx_seq_one_letter_code
_entity_poly.pdbx_strand_id
1 'polypeptide(L)'
;MMKIISKFSDKIKGSLSTFDRMIFKGHLMHFFIIQNRHYFLNQEKVLLKDFGAYAQKVTEEIKNNAKQIAESANRPYIYLNSPKIKKEKTALEIAKKDQIQEGLICVLASVELCRSFEIRKNQRVA
;
A
#
# COMPACT_ATOMS: atom_id res chain seq x y z
N MET A 1 19.49 18.80 23.04
CA MET A 1 18.75 17.58 23.44
C MET A 1 19.26 16.91 24.73
N MET A 2 20.50 17.12 25.20
CA MET A 2 21.07 16.41 26.38
C MET A 2 20.69 16.94 27.79
N LYS A 3 20.21 18.18 27.94
CA LYS A 3 20.06 18.82 29.26
C LYS A 3 18.96 18.25 30.16
N ILE A 4 17.90 17.67 29.59
CA ILE A 4 16.78 17.13 30.36
C ILE A 4 17.11 15.73 30.89
N ILE A 5 17.72 14.90 30.05
CA ILE A 5 18.09 13.52 30.41
C ILE A 5 19.10 13.52 31.55
N SER A 6 20.14 14.38 31.48
CA SER A 6 21.15 14.48 32.53
C SER A 6 20.59 15.04 33.84
N LYS A 7 19.60 15.95 33.79
CA LYS A 7 19.03 16.59 34.98
C LYS A 7 18.10 15.66 35.78
N PHE A 8 17.53 14.64 35.14
CA PHE A 8 16.55 13.75 35.74
C PHE A 8 16.98 12.27 35.74
N SER A 9 18.29 11.98 35.58
CA SER A 9 18.84 10.62 35.54
C SER A 9 18.31 9.73 36.67
N ASP A 10 18.28 10.27 37.88
CA ASP A 10 17.94 9.54 39.10
C ASP A 10 16.43 9.22 39.21
N LYS A 11 15.62 9.91 38.38
CA LYS A 11 14.17 9.71 38.28
C LYS A 11 13.76 8.87 37.08
N ILE A 12 14.68 8.63 36.13
CA ILE A 12 14.42 7.80 34.95
C ILE A 12 14.61 6.34 35.36
N LYS A 13 13.50 5.61 35.53
CA LYS A 13 13.52 4.17 35.86
C LYS A 13 13.66 3.25 34.64
N GLY A 14 13.58 3.81 33.44
CA GLY A 14 13.68 3.07 32.18
C GLY A 14 13.40 3.97 30.98
N SER A 15 13.75 3.47 29.79
CA SER A 15 13.48 4.13 28.50
C SER A 15 12.37 3.37 27.77
N LEU A 16 11.33 4.08 27.34
CA LEU A 16 10.30 3.50 26.46
C LEU A 16 10.63 3.89 25.02
N SER A 17 11.04 2.90 24.21
CA SER A 17 11.20 3.08 22.76
C SER A 17 9.89 2.71 22.10
N THR A 18 9.17 3.69 21.55
CA THR A 18 7.93 3.46 20.79
C THR A 18 8.19 3.65 19.31
N PHE A 19 7.31 3.10 18.47
CA PHE A 19 7.36 3.34 17.04
C PHE A 19 6.80 4.74 16.76
N ASP A 20 7.62 5.62 16.21
CA ASP A 20 7.23 6.95 15.73
C ASP A 20 6.36 6.89 14.45
N ARG A 21 5.89 5.69 14.08
CA ARG A 21 5.34 5.36 12.77
C ARG A 21 3.99 4.70 12.88
N MET A 22 2.99 5.31 12.24
CA MET A 22 1.68 4.71 12.02
C MET A 22 1.60 4.12 10.61
N ILE A 23 1.26 2.84 10.51
CA ILE A 23 1.01 2.18 9.22
C ILE A 23 -0.49 1.92 9.12
N PHE A 24 -1.15 2.62 8.21
CA PHE A 24 -2.54 2.34 7.88
C PHE A 24 -2.60 1.18 6.88
N LYS A 25 -3.34 0.12 7.24
CA LYS A 25 -3.63 -1.01 6.36
C LYS A 25 -5.14 -1.21 6.28
N GLY A 26 -5.68 -1.07 5.07
CA GLY A 26 -7.06 -1.47 4.77
C GLY A 26 -7.10 -2.93 4.35
N HIS A 27 -8.00 -3.71 4.94
CA HIS A 27 -8.28 -5.07 4.51
C HIS A 27 -9.72 -5.14 3.98
N LEU A 28 -9.88 -5.55 2.72
CA LEU A 28 -11.20 -5.86 2.14
C LEU A 28 -11.62 -7.27 2.59
N MET A 29 -12.00 -7.39 3.86
CA MET A 29 -12.24 -8.69 4.50
C MET A 29 -13.28 -9.55 3.77
N HIS A 30 -14.25 -8.89 3.13
CA HIS A 30 -15.32 -9.55 2.38
C HIS A 30 -14.79 -10.47 1.26
N PHE A 31 -13.61 -10.19 0.69
CA PHE A 31 -13.03 -10.97 -0.41
C PHE A 31 -12.28 -12.23 0.02
N PHE A 32 -12.05 -12.45 1.32
CA PHE A 32 -11.45 -13.70 1.80
C PHE A 32 -12.41 -14.88 1.72
N ILE A 33 -13.72 -14.64 1.71
CA ILE A 33 -14.76 -15.67 1.60
C ILE A 33 -15.17 -15.82 0.14
N ILE A 34 -15.17 -17.04 -0.39
CA ILE A 34 -15.41 -17.28 -1.83
C ILE A 34 -16.81 -16.81 -2.26
N GLN A 35 -17.82 -17.13 -1.46
CA GLN A 35 -19.22 -16.82 -1.72
C GLN A 35 -19.45 -15.31 -1.85
N ASN A 36 -18.79 -14.53 -1.00
CA ASN A 36 -18.87 -13.09 -0.95
C ASN A 36 -18.30 -12.39 -2.20
N ARG A 37 -17.40 -13.06 -2.93
CA ARG A 37 -16.87 -12.54 -4.20
C ARG A 37 -17.92 -12.53 -5.30
N HIS A 38 -18.77 -13.55 -5.37
CA HIS A 38 -19.89 -13.59 -6.30
C HIS A 38 -20.92 -12.51 -5.97
N TYR A 39 -21.18 -12.31 -4.68
CA TYR A 39 -22.05 -11.24 -4.21
C TYR A 39 -21.55 -9.87 -4.63
N PHE A 40 -20.24 -9.59 -4.43
CA PHE A 40 -19.63 -8.34 -4.87
C PHE A 40 -19.77 -8.12 -6.38
N LEU A 41 -19.42 -9.10 -7.20
CA LEU A 41 -19.55 -8.96 -8.66
C LEU A 41 -21.00 -8.75 -9.11
N ASN A 42 -21.95 -9.39 -8.42
CA ASN A 42 -23.37 -9.18 -8.68
C ASN A 42 -23.82 -7.75 -8.32
N GLN A 43 -23.36 -7.20 -7.19
CA GLN A 43 -23.62 -5.81 -6.80
C GLN A 43 -23.05 -4.81 -7.82
N GLU A 44 -21.83 -5.05 -8.30
CA GLU A 44 -21.17 -4.23 -9.33
C GLU A 44 -21.71 -4.51 -10.75
N LYS A 45 -22.68 -5.42 -10.89
CA LYS A 45 -23.25 -5.87 -12.18
C LYS A 45 -22.20 -6.36 -13.18
N VAL A 46 -21.15 -6.98 -12.68
CA VAL A 46 -20.05 -7.56 -13.46
C VAL A 46 -20.29 -9.04 -13.65
N LEU A 47 -20.40 -9.49 -14.91
CA LEU A 47 -20.48 -10.90 -15.22
C LEU A 47 -19.15 -11.60 -14.91
N LEU A 48 -19.20 -12.87 -14.51
CA LEU A 48 -18.00 -13.66 -14.20
C LEU A 48 -17.00 -13.68 -15.37
N LYS A 49 -17.49 -13.77 -16.62
CA LYS A 49 -16.63 -13.76 -17.81
C LYS A 49 -15.88 -12.43 -18.02
N ASP A 50 -16.39 -11.32 -17.46
CA ASP A 50 -15.88 -9.96 -17.65
C ASP A 50 -15.02 -9.48 -16.48
N PHE A 51 -14.85 -10.30 -15.44
CA PHE A 51 -14.06 -9.98 -14.24
C PHE A 51 -12.64 -9.53 -14.55
N GLY A 52 -11.96 -10.17 -15.51
CA GLY A 52 -10.58 -9.83 -15.85
C GLY A 52 -10.44 -8.38 -16.32
N ALA A 53 -11.33 -7.95 -17.22
CA ALA A 53 -11.36 -6.58 -17.73
C ALA A 53 -11.76 -5.59 -16.62
N TYR A 54 -12.75 -5.95 -15.79
CA TYR A 54 -13.14 -5.14 -14.64
C TYR A 54 -11.97 -4.92 -13.66
N ALA A 55 -11.28 -5.99 -13.26
CA ALA A 55 -10.17 -5.91 -12.32
C ALA A 55 -9.00 -5.08 -12.88
N GLN A 56 -8.71 -5.18 -14.18
CA GLN A 56 -7.72 -4.34 -14.86
C GLN A 56 -8.12 -2.86 -14.81
N LYS A 57 -9.37 -2.54 -15.17
CA LYS A 57 -9.90 -1.17 -15.11
C LYS A 57 -9.75 -0.56 -13.71
N VAL A 58 -10.24 -1.24 -12.67
CA VAL A 58 -10.14 -0.76 -11.28
C VAL A 58 -8.69 -0.62 -10.84
N THR A 59 -7.82 -1.55 -11.26
CA THR A 59 -6.38 -1.47 -10.95
C THR A 59 -5.74 -0.24 -11.58
N GLU A 60 -6.09 0.08 -12.83
CA GLU A 60 -5.59 1.27 -13.53
C GLU A 60 -6.10 2.56 -12.88
N GLU A 61 -7.38 2.63 -12.50
CA GLU A 61 -7.94 3.75 -11.76
C GLU A 61 -7.18 4.02 -10.46
N ILE A 62 -6.92 2.97 -9.66
CA ILE A 62 -6.14 3.09 -8.41
C ILE A 62 -4.71 3.57 -8.70
N LYS A 63 -4.04 3.02 -9.72
CA LYS A 63 -2.69 3.42 -10.12
C LYS A 63 -2.64 4.87 -10.57
N ASN A 64 -3.62 5.31 -11.36
CA ASN A 64 -3.70 6.67 -11.87
C ASN A 64 -3.94 7.66 -10.73
N ASN A 65 -4.85 7.36 -9.80
CA ASN A 65 -5.06 8.17 -8.61
C ASN A 65 -3.78 8.28 -7.77
N ALA A 66 -3.06 7.17 -7.57
CA ALA A 66 -1.79 7.18 -6.85
C ALA A 66 -0.72 8.04 -7.54
N LYS A 67 -0.67 8.04 -8.88
CA LYS A 67 0.21 8.93 -9.65
C LYS A 67 -0.19 10.40 -9.51
N GLN A 68 -1.49 10.71 -9.63
CA GLN A 68 -2.01 12.07 -9.46
C GLN A 68 -1.73 12.62 -8.06
N ILE A 69 -1.84 11.79 -7.00
CA ILE A 69 -1.46 12.19 -5.63
C ILE A 69 0.03 12.55 -5.58
N ALA A 70 0.90 11.77 -6.22
CA ALA A 70 2.32 12.08 -6.28
C ALA A 70 2.58 13.39 -7.07
N GLU A 71 1.98 13.53 -8.25
CA GLU A 71 2.12 14.70 -9.13
C GLU A 71 1.63 15.99 -8.47
N SER A 72 0.44 15.97 -7.85
CA SER A 72 -0.15 17.12 -7.16
C SER A 72 0.70 17.60 -5.97
N ALA A 73 1.40 16.68 -5.29
CA ALA A 73 2.36 17.01 -4.24
C ALA A 73 3.77 17.30 -4.76
N ASN A 74 3.99 17.25 -6.09
CA ASN A 74 5.29 17.35 -6.74
C ASN A 74 6.33 16.36 -6.19
N ARG A 75 5.89 15.11 -5.98
CA ARG A 75 6.67 14.00 -5.40
C ARG A 75 6.84 12.86 -6.38
N PRO A 76 7.92 12.06 -6.26
CA PRO A 76 8.19 11.01 -7.22
C PRO A 76 7.25 9.79 -7.03
N TYR A 77 6.79 9.24 -8.15
CA TYR A 77 6.20 7.91 -8.24
C TYR A 77 7.27 6.92 -8.73
N ILE A 78 7.64 5.94 -7.91
CA ILE A 78 8.77 5.03 -8.19
C ILE A 78 8.29 3.59 -8.17
N TYR A 79 8.54 2.87 -9.26
CA TYR A 79 8.33 1.44 -9.32
C TYR A 79 9.56 0.67 -8.82
N LEU A 80 9.37 -0.16 -7.80
CA LEU A 80 10.36 -1.05 -7.23
C LEU A 80 10.26 -2.42 -7.92
N ASN A 81 11.32 -2.78 -8.64
CA ASN A 81 11.38 -4.01 -9.42
C ASN A 81 11.79 -5.26 -8.61
N SER A 82 12.11 -5.10 -7.33
CA SER A 82 12.61 -6.20 -6.50
C SER A 82 12.06 -6.13 -5.08
N PRO A 83 11.59 -7.26 -4.51
CA PRO A 83 11.13 -7.32 -3.12
C PRO A 83 12.28 -7.14 -2.12
N LYS A 84 13.54 -7.26 -2.56
CA LYS A 84 14.72 -7.01 -1.71
C LYS A 84 14.90 -5.51 -1.40
N ILE A 85 14.28 -4.63 -2.19
CA ILE A 85 14.38 -3.18 -1.99
C ILE A 85 13.45 -2.78 -0.84
N LYS A 86 14.04 -2.26 0.25
CA LYS A 86 13.29 -1.80 1.42
C LYS A 86 12.61 -0.46 1.11
N LYS A 87 11.28 -0.48 0.98
CA LYS A 87 10.43 0.70 0.73
C LYS A 87 10.75 1.88 1.65
N GLU A 88 10.90 1.60 2.94
CA GLU A 88 11.22 2.62 3.94
C GLU A 88 12.59 3.25 3.73
N LYS A 89 13.61 2.44 3.40
CA LYS A 89 14.93 2.97 3.09
C LYS A 89 14.88 3.90 1.88
N THR A 90 14.17 3.49 0.83
CA THR A 90 13.96 4.32 -0.37
C THR A 90 13.26 5.64 -0.04
N ALA A 91 12.18 5.60 0.75
CA ALA A 91 11.48 6.82 1.16
C ALA A 91 12.37 7.74 2.02
N LEU A 92 13.11 7.20 2.98
CA LEU A 92 14.00 7.98 3.84
C LEU A 92 15.17 8.62 3.08
N GLU A 93 15.71 7.93 2.08
CA GLU A 93 16.76 8.49 1.21
C GLU A 93 16.22 9.70 0.42
N ILE A 94 15.00 9.61 -0.10
CA ILE A 94 14.33 10.71 -0.80
C ILE A 94 14.05 11.87 0.16
N ALA A 95 13.50 11.60 1.35
CA ALA A 95 13.22 12.63 2.34
C ALA A 95 14.49 13.39 2.75
N LYS A 96 15.60 12.69 2.94
CA LYS A 96 16.91 13.31 3.25
C LYS A 96 17.43 14.14 2.09
N LYS A 97 17.39 13.60 0.87
CA LYS A 97 17.87 14.28 -0.34
C LYS A 97 17.11 15.58 -0.60
N ASP A 98 15.79 15.55 -0.46
CA ASP A 98 14.90 16.66 -0.77
C ASP A 98 14.59 17.52 0.47
N GLN A 99 15.21 17.24 1.62
CA GLN A 99 15.05 17.95 2.89
C GLN A 99 13.58 18.09 3.35
N ILE A 100 12.79 17.03 3.19
CA ILE A 100 11.37 17.01 3.53
C ILE A 100 11.21 16.88 5.04
N GLN A 101 10.50 17.82 5.65
CA GLN A 101 10.14 17.78 7.06
C GLN A 101 8.72 17.24 7.26
N GLU A 102 7.78 17.62 6.38
CA GLU A 102 6.36 17.27 6.49
C GLU A 102 5.74 17.02 5.11
N GLY A 103 4.66 16.25 5.07
CA GLY A 103 3.90 15.94 3.84
C GLY A 103 4.28 14.62 3.16
N LEU A 104 3.86 14.48 1.90
CA LEU A 104 4.12 13.27 1.12
C LEU A 104 5.60 13.18 0.74
N ILE A 105 6.24 12.05 1.01
CA ILE A 105 7.64 11.82 0.63
C ILE A 105 7.76 11.29 -0.80
N CYS A 106 7.05 10.20 -1.10
CA CYS A 106 7.04 9.54 -2.41
C CYS A 106 5.89 8.55 -2.49
N VAL A 107 5.49 8.16 -3.70
CA VAL A 107 4.63 7.01 -3.92
C VAL A 107 5.47 5.86 -4.47
N LEU A 108 5.38 4.71 -3.83
CA LEU A 108 6.13 3.51 -4.21
C LEU A 108 5.17 2.45 -4.75
N ALA A 109 5.43 1.98 -5.95
CA ALA A 109 4.75 0.84 -6.54
C ALA A 109 5.65 -0.39 -6.50
N SER A 110 5.08 -1.56 -6.22
CA SER A 110 5.84 -2.82 -6.21
C SER A 110 4.92 -3.98 -6.50
N VAL A 111 5.44 -5.04 -7.09
CA VAL A 111 4.72 -6.32 -7.16
C VAL A 111 4.88 -7.05 -5.84
N GLU A 112 3.77 -7.50 -5.27
CA GLU A 112 3.74 -8.33 -4.07
C GLU A 112 3.10 -9.68 -4.36
N LEU A 113 3.53 -10.70 -3.62
CA LEU A 113 2.86 -11.98 -3.62
C LEU A 113 1.45 -11.81 -3.06
N CYS A 114 0.45 -12.11 -3.87
CA CYS A 114 -0.95 -12.08 -3.46
C CYS A 114 -1.63 -13.40 -3.83
N ARG A 115 -2.66 -13.76 -3.04
CA ARG A 115 -3.59 -14.82 -3.44
C ARG A 115 -4.70 -14.18 -4.26
N SER A 116 -4.72 -14.50 -5.54
CA SER A 116 -5.78 -14.09 -6.46
C SER A 116 -6.58 -15.31 -6.92
N PHE A 117 -7.71 -15.07 -7.56
CA PHE A 117 -8.52 -16.08 -8.23
C PHE A 117 -8.70 -15.68 -9.69
N GLU A 118 -8.84 -16.66 -10.56
CA GLU A 118 -9.07 -16.47 -11.98
C GLU A 118 -10.33 -17.22 -12.37
N ILE A 119 -11.16 -16.60 -13.22
CA ILE A 119 -12.36 -17.23 -13.73
C ILE A 119 -11.98 -18.04 -14.96
N ARG A 120 -12.07 -19.37 -14.85
CA ARG A 120 -11.83 -20.30 -15.94
C ARG A 120 -13.15 -20.63 -16.63
N LYS A 121 -13.19 -20.52 -17.97
CA LYS A 121 -14.31 -21.02 -18.76
C LYS A 121 -14.35 -22.54 -18.63
N ASN A 122 -15.55 -23.10 -18.46
CA ASN A 122 -15.73 -24.54 -18.55
C ASN A 122 -15.54 -24.95 -20.03
N GLN A 123 -14.46 -25.66 -20.33
CA GLN A 123 -14.17 -26.13 -21.69
C GLN A 123 -14.97 -27.39 -22.07
N ARG A 124 -15.71 -28.00 -21.12
CA ARG A 124 -16.59 -29.15 -21.37
C ARG A 124 -18.04 -28.68 -21.49
N VAL A 125 -18.37 -28.09 -22.63
CA VAL A 125 -19.75 -28.11 -23.16
C VAL A 125 -19.69 -28.24 -24.68
N ALA A 126 -19.54 -29.48 -25.13
CA ALA A 126 -20.06 -30.08 -26.35
C ALA A 126 -19.93 -31.60 -26.20
#